data_AF-A0A0B5EZ98-F1
#
_entry.id   AF-A0A0B5EZ98-F1
#
_cell.length_a   1.000
_cell.length_b   1.000
_cell.length_c   1.000
_cell.angle_alpha   90.00
_cell.angle_beta   90.00
_cell.angle_gamma   90.00
#
_symmetry.space_group_name_H-M   'P 1'
#
loop_
_entity.id
_entity.type
_entity.pdbx_description
1 polymer ?
#
loop_
_entity_poly.entity_id
_entity_poly.type
_entity_poly.pdbx_seq_one_letter_code
_entity_poly.pdbx_strand_id
1 'polypeptide(L)'
;MDVHADDGGDDGEGEGAKATAKSGNAEDAERIESIEHIEHIEHIEHIEHIEHIEHIESAESAESAERAESAVASDHGPATPETSAAPEHPGAPDPWPTLPAPPAPASPAPPPPGIAGLSPRYQVALALALAGVVVLVGVHLLMVFLHVAPSNTMTKKHGQAVDDWVYPEFEQNWKLFAPNPLQQNVSVQARAEVRTDGGGTSTTGWYDLSAMDGAAIDGNLLPSHTQQNELRRAWDFYVSSHDEQNRATGSRGDLSEQYIRRIALLRLDREQAGGPGCAMVRVQLRSRTTQVAPPGWSEEKATGKPVLRELPWWSADSDDVPLGRGGTAARGRCAPAPALETGDR
;
A
#
# COMPACT_ATOMS: atom_id res chain seq x y z
N MET A 1 -89.52 7.69 -27.88
CA MET A 1 -88.14 8.00 -28.30
C MET A 1 -88.22 9.37 -28.95
N ASP A 2 -87.28 10.25 -28.61
CA ASP A 2 -87.29 11.72 -28.73
C ASP A 2 -87.83 12.49 -27.51
N VAL A 3 -86.91 13.18 -26.83
CA VAL A 3 -87.16 14.32 -25.95
C VAL A 3 -86.07 15.38 -26.25
N HIS A 4 -86.49 16.47 -26.90
CA HIS A 4 -85.95 17.85 -26.87
C HIS A 4 -86.23 18.46 -25.46
N ALA A 5 -85.61 19.49 -24.89
CA ALA A 5 -84.69 20.57 -25.27
C ALA A 5 -84.33 21.39 -23.98
N ASP A 6 -83.50 22.43 -24.17
CA ASP A 6 -83.18 23.62 -23.33
C ASP A 6 -82.17 23.44 -22.18
N ASP A 7 -81.00 24.10 -22.14
CA ASP A 7 -80.54 25.51 -22.34
C ASP A 7 -80.38 26.27 -21.01
N GLY A 8 -79.26 26.98 -20.88
CA GLY A 8 -78.84 27.70 -19.67
C GLY A 8 -77.32 27.93 -19.65
N GLY A 9 -76.88 29.02 -20.27
CA GLY A 9 -75.51 29.51 -20.22
C GLY A 9 -75.09 30.11 -18.87
N ASP A 10 -73.79 30.25 -18.69
CA ASP A 10 -73.18 31.20 -17.77
C ASP A 10 -71.81 31.61 -18.33
N ASP A 11 -71.50 32.88 -18.14
CA ASP A 11 -70.53 33.67 -18.86
C ASP A 11 -69.62 34.38 -17.86
N GLY A 12 -68.31 34.30 -18.11
CA GLY A 12 -67.39 35.39 -17.83
C GLY A 12 -66.56 35.36 -16.55
N GLU A 13 -65.37 35.97 -16.70
CA GLU A 13 -64.41 36.44 -15.68
C GLU A 13 -63.48 35.36 -15.07
N GLY A 14 -62.15 35.39 -15.20
CA GLY A 14 -61.22 36.46 -15.51
C GLY A 14 -60.48 36.91 -14.25
N GLU A 15 -59.41 36.20 -13.84
CA GLU A 15 -58.46 36.78 -12.89
C GLU A 15 -57.04 36.23 -13.06
N GLY A 16 -56.13 37.13 -13.43
CA GLY A 16 -54.70 36.86 -13.52
C GLY A 16 -54.02 37.06 -12.17
N ALA A 17 -53.21 36.09 -11.76
CA ALA A 17 -52.29 36.26 -10.64
C ALA A 17 -50.86 36.43 -11.16
N LYS A 18 -50.42 37.69 -11.15
CA LYS A 18 -49.05 38.15 -11.35
C LYS A 18 -48.35 38.10 -9.98
N ALA A 19 -47.29 37.30 -9.83
CA ALA A 19 -46.38 37.36 -8.67
C ALA A 19 -44.93 37.35 -9.21
N THR A 20 -44.40 38.50 -9.59
CA THR A 20 -43.45 39.31 -8.81
C THR A 20 -42.19 38.55 -8.39
N ALA A 21 -41.17 38.66 -9.23
CA ALA A 21 -39.78 38.49 -8.85
C ALA A 21 -39.46 39.46 -7.71
N LYS A 22 -38.86 38.95 -6.62
CA LYS A 22 -38.19 39.77 -5.62
C LYS A 22 -36.81 39.19 -5.34
N SER A 23 -35.83 40.03 -5.69
CA SER A 23 -34.43 40.01 -5.34
C SER A 23 -34.08 39.33 -4.01
N GLY A 24 -33.11 38.44 -4.08
CA GLY A 24 -32.25 38.04 -2.97
C GLY A 24 -30.82 37.90 -3.50
N ASN A 25 -30.28 38.98 -4.05
CA ASN A 25 -28.87 39.08 -4.43
C ASN A 25 -28.21 40.02 -3.41
N ALA A 26 -27.53 39.46 -2.42
CA ALA A 26 -26.58 40.17 -1.55
C ALA A 26 -25.74 39.23 -0.66
N GLU A 27 -26.17 38.00 -0.37
CA GLU A 27 -25.44 37.13 0.59
C GLU A 27 -24.57 36.04 -0.09
N ASP A 28 -24.79 35.72 -1.37
CA ASP A 28 -23.97 34.73 -2.11
C ASP A 28 -22.68 35.33 -2.70
N ALA A 29 -22.52 36.66 -2.68
CA ALA A 29 -21.33 37.34 -3.19
C ALA A 29 -20.16 37.33 -2.21
N GLU A 30 -20.41 37.26 -0.89
CA GLU A 30 -19.34 37.22 0.12
C GLU A 30 -18.77 35.83 0.36
N ARG A 31 -19.42 34.76 -0.15
CA ARG A 31 -18.86 33.40 -0.12
C ARG A 31 -17.81 33.12 -1.19
N ILE A 32 -17.60 34.07 -2.11
CA ILE A 32 -16.68 33.95 -3.25
C ILE A 32 -15.30 34.56 -2.96
N GLU A 33 -15.11 35.28 -1.84
CA GLU A 33 -13.78 35.80 -1.46
C GLU A 33 -12.91 34.80 -0.66
N SER A 34 -13.36 33.56 -0.44
CA SER A 34 -12.57 32.55 0.28
C SER A 34 -11.90 31.49 -0.62
N ILE A 35 -11.86 31.72 -1.95
CA ILE A 35 -11.19 30.81 -2.92
C ILE A 35 -9.94 31.48 -3.52
N GLU A 36 -9.28 32.34 -2.75
CA GLU A 36 -7.91 32.77 -3.04
C GLU A 36 -7.01 32.30 -1.90
N HIS A 37 -6.70 31.01 -1.84
CA HIS A 37 -5.49 30.43 -1.21
C HIS A 37 -5.54 28.90 -1.29
N ILE A 38 -5.32 28.35 -2.48
CA ILE A 38 -4.76 26.99 -2.61
C ILE A 38 -3.56 27.08 -3.56
N GLU A 39 -2.62 27.94 -3.21
CA GLU A 39 -1.21 27.82 -3.61
C GLU A 39 -0.46 27.38 -2.36
N HIS A 40 -0.45 26.07 -2.07
CA HIS A 40 0.57 25.36 -1.27
C HIS A 40 0.07 23.95 -0.92
N ILE A 41 0.14 23.04 -1.89
CA ILE A 41 0.45 21.62 -1.59
C ILE A 41 1.55 21.19 -2.56
N GLU A 42 2.66 21.94 -2.55
CA GLU A 42 3.96 21.45 -3.00
C GLU A 42 4.79 21.23 -1.75
N HIS A 43 4.74 20.05 -1.14
CA HIS A 43 5.80 19.49 -0.29
C HIS A 43 5.39 18.12 0.24
N ILE A 44 5.51 17.08 -0.59
CA ILE A 44 6.12 15.81 -0.19
C ILE A 44 6.87 15.30 -1.43
N GLU A 45 7.94 16.01 -1.81
CA GLU A 45 8.99 15.47 -2.65
C GLU A 45 10.27 15.46 -1.81
N HIS A 46 10.65 14.30 -1.30
CA HIS A 46 12.04 13.93 -1.03
C HIS A 46 12.08 12.49 -0.51
N ILE A 47 12.56 11.56 -1.34
CA ILE A 47 13.71 10.66 -1.11
C ILE A 47 13.69 9.66 -2.27
N GLU A 48 14.29 10.03 -3.40
CA GLU A 48 14.80 9.09 -4.39
C GLU A 48 16.11 9.64 -4.96
N HIS A 49 17.19 9.54 -4.18
CA HIS A 49 18.54 9.65 -4.70
C HIS A 49 19.56 9.08 -3.71
N ILE A 50 19.90 7.79 -3.87
CA ILE A 50 21.24 7.25 -3.59
C ILE A 50 21.51 6.21 -4.67
N GLU A 51 21.98 6.66 -5.83
CA GLU A 51 22.88 5.87 -6.66
C GLU A 51 24.32 6.29 -6.35
N HIS A 52 25.26 5.35 -6.49
CA HIS A 52 26.70 5.41 -6.21
C HIS A 52 27.18 5.27 -4.75
N ILE A 53 27.52 4.03 -4.36
CA ILE A 53 28.89 3.67 -3.92
C ILE A 53 29.20 2.27 -4.45
N GLU A 54 29.97 2.20 -5.54
CA GLU A 54 30.79 1.02 -5.87
C GLU A 54 32.16 1.14 -5.19
N HIS A 55 32.79 -0.02 -4.96
CA HIS A 55 34.15 -0.26 -4.47
C HIS A 55 34.44 -0.01 -2.99
N ILE A 56 34.48 -1.10 -2.20
CA ILE A 56 35.70 -1.52 -1.49
C ILE A 56 35.78 -3.07 -1.55
N GLU A 57 36.79 -3.57 -2.26
CA GLU A 57 37.24 -4.96 -2.21
C GLU A 57 38.07 -5.22 -0.94
N SER A 58 37.94 -6.44 -0.42
CA SER A 58 38.97 -7.24 0.27
C SER A 58 39.72 -6.68 1.48
N ALA A 59 39.45 -7.28 2.65
CA ALA A 59 40.52 -7.83 3.50
C ALA A 59 39.98 -8.96 4.38
N GLU A 60 40.48 -10.17 4.15
CA GLU A 60 40.38 -11.32 5.04
C GLU A 60 41.27 -11.16 6.28
N SER A 61 40.83 -11.81 7.36
CA SER A 61 41.64 -12.55 8.35
C SER A 61 42.23 -11.87 9.60
N ALA A 62 42.23 -12.72 10.64
CA ALA A 62 42.82 -12.66 11.99
C ALA A 62 42.02 -11.83 13.01
N GLU A 63 41.27 -12.45 13.94
CA GLU A 63 41.74 -13.27 15.09
C GLU A 63 42.56 -12.44 16.10
N SER A 64 42.14 -12.52 17.37
CA SER A 64 42.76 -11.98 18.59
C SER A 64 42.35 -10.57 19.02
N ALA A 65 41.48 -10.50 20.02
CA ALA A 65 41.69 -9.68 21.22
C ALA A 65 40.49 -9.81 22.18
N GLU A 66 40.40 -10.94 22.89
CA GLU A 66 40.01 -10.82 24.29
C GLU A 66 41.13 -10.06 25.02
N ARG A 67 40.73 -9.18 25.94
CA ARG A 67 41.47 -8.72 27.14
C ARG A 67 42.20 -7.37 27.05
N ALA A 68 41.53 -6.36 27.60
CA ALA A 68 42.01 -5.35 28.58
C ALA A 68 40.81 -4.39 28.78
N GLU A 69 40.35 -3.95 29.95
CA GLU A 69 40.98 -3.52 31.20
C GLU A 69 39.92 -3.70 32.31
N SER A 70 40.25 -4.10 33.55
CA SER A 70 40.81 -3.15 34.50
C SER A 70 41.59 -3.89 35.60
N ALA A 71 42.84 -3.45 35.74
CA ALA A 71 43.66 -3.54 36.93
C ALA A 71 42.89 -2.92 38.13
N VAL A 72 43.25 -3.20 39.39
CA VAL A 72 44.41 -2.58 40.05
C VAL A 72 44.78 -3.38 41.31
N ALA A 73 46.08 -3.71 41.34
CA ALA A 73 47.01 -3.76 42.49
C ALA A 73 46.70 -4.72 43.65
N SER A 74 47.64 -5.42 44.28
CA SER A 74 49.11 -5.50 44.30
C SER A 74 49.36 -6.65 45.32
N ASP A 75 50.42 -7.44 45.38
CA ASP A 75 51.79 -7.22 44.98
C ASP A 75 52.65 -8.47 45.28
N HIS A 76 53.82 -8.48 44.64
CA HIS A 76 55.08 -9.16 44.99
C HIS A 76 55.19 -10.69 44.94
N GLY A 77 55.92 -11.10 43.89
CA GLY A 77 56.57 -12.38 43.71
C GLY A 77 57.82 -12.60 44.60
N PRO A 78 58.66 -13.60 44.25
CA PRO A 78 59.19 -14.53 45.25
C PRO A 78 60.70 -14.37 45.52
N ALA A 79 61.14 -14.83 46.69
CA ALA A 79 62.51 -15.27 46.92
C ALA A 79 62.58 -16.27 48.09
N THR A 80 63.09 -17.46 47.81
CA THR A 80 63.75 -18.36 48.77
C THR A 80 65.28 -18.18 48.64
N PRO A 81 66.12 -18.83 49.46
CA PRO A 81 66.02 -19.13 50.90
C PRO A 81 67.33 -18.76 51.65
N GLU A 82 67.31 -18.51 52.96
CA GLU A 82 68.54 -18.62 53.77
C GLU A 82 68.30 -19.25 55.14
N THR A 83 69.08 -20.29 55.39
CA THR A 83 69.37 -20.94 56.66
C THR A 83 70.03 -19.97 57.63
N SER A 84 69.58 -19.90 58.91
CA SER A 84 70.50 -19.69 60.02
C SER A 84 69.89 -19.98 61.40
N ALA A 85 70.52 -20.93 62.08
CA ALA A 85 70.78 -21.07 63.51
C ALA A 85 69.72 -20.67 64.56
N ALA A 86 69.32 -21.68 65.33
CA ALA A 86 68.83 -21.51 66.70
C ALA A 86 69.94 -21.00 67.64
N PRO A 87 69.57 -20.26 68.69
CA PRO A 87 70.22 -20.41 69.97
C PRO A 87 69.24 -20.76 71.10
N GLU A 88 69.83 -21.39 72.11
CA GLU A 88 69.22 -22.03 73.28
C GLU A 88 68.50 -21.07 74.24
N HIS A 89 67.53 -21.64 74.95
CA HIS A 89 66.75 -21.06 76.06
C HIS A 89 67.62 -20.43 77.16
N PRO A 90 67.08 -19.43 77.89
CA PRO A 90 66.72 -19.72 79.28
C PRO A 90 65.43 -19.06 79.76
N GLY A 91 64.76 -19.74 80.71
CA GLY A 91 63.84 -19.11 81.66
C GLY A 91 62.37 -19.18 81.28
N ALA A 92 61.68 -20.21 81.78
CA ALA A 92 60.22 -20.28 81.81
C ALA A 92 59.67 -19.40 82.94
N PRO A 93 58.71 -18.50 82.66
CA PRO A 93 57.62 -18.18 83.56
C PRO A 93 56.36 -18.98 83.18
N ASP A 94 55.54 -19.27 84.17
CA ASP A 94 54.35 -20.13 84.10
C ASP A 94 53.43 -19.87 82.88
N PRO A 95 52.81 -20.92 82.30
CA PRO A 95 51.96 -20.75 81.14
C PRO A 95 50.71 -19.95 81.49
N TRP A 96 50.51 -18.86 80.76
CA TRP A 96 49.22 -18.17 80.63
C TRP A 96 48.14 -19.18 80.23
N PRO A 97 46.88 -19.05 80.70
CA PRO A 97 45.81 -19.95 80.31
C PRO A 97 45.68 -19.97 78.79
N THR A 98 45.87 -21.13 78.19
CA THR A 98 45.78 -21.35 76.74
C THR A 98 44.38 -20.96 76.27
N LEU A 99 44.26 -19.90 75.49
CA LEU A 99 43.03 -19.63 74.75
C LEU A 99 42.78 -20.82 73.81
N PRO A 100 41.53 -21.33 73.69
CA PRO A 100 41.24 -22.42 72.79
C PRO A 100 41.65 -22.03 71.36
N ALA A 101 42.35 -22.94 70.68
CA ALA A 101 42.77 -22.72 69.30
C ALA A 101 41.55 -22.39 68.42
N PRO A 102 41.65 -21.41 67.50
CA PRO A 102 40.57 -21.16 66.56
C PRO A 102 40.28 -22.44 65.76
N PRO A 103 39.00 -22.75 65.46
CA PRO A 103 38.67 -23.92 64.68
C PRO A 103 39.40 -23.87 63.34
N ALA A 104 39.98 -25.02 62.95
CA ALA A 104 40.65 -25.16 61.66
C ALA A 104 39.70 -24.71 60.52
N PRO A 105 40.22 -24.09 59.44
CA PRO A 105 39.39 -23.71 58.30
C PRO A 105 38.70 -24.98 57.75
N ALA A 106 37.38 -24.92 57.66
CA ALA A 106 36.59 -26.03 57.12
C ALA A 106 37.08 -26.36 55.71
N SER A 107 37.38 -27.63 55.45
CA SER A 107 37.73 -28.11 54.11
C SER A 107 36.64 -27.70 53.11
N PRO A 108 36.99 -27.25 51.89
CA PRO A 108 35.99 -26.90 50.89
C PRO A 108 35.12 -28.13 50.61
N ALA A 109 33.80 -27.94 50.63
CA ALA A 109 32.85 -29.00 50.34
C ALA A 109 33.13 -29.59 48.93
N PRO A 110 33.01 -30.91 48.74
CA PRO A 110 33.18 -31.50 47.41
C PRO A 110 32.17 -30.86 46.44
N PRO A 111 32.56 -30.61 45.18
CA PRO A 111 31.64 -30.07 44.20
C PRO A 111 30.41 -30.98 44.11
N PRO A 112 29.20 -30.42 43.99
CA PRO A 112 28.00 -31.23 43.88
C PRO A 112 28.16 -32.22 42.73
N PRO A 113 27.73 -33.48 42.90
CA PRO A 113 27.87 -34.47 41.86
C PRO A 113 27.11 -33.99 40.62
N GLY A 114 27.83 -33.83 39.51
CA GLY A 114 27.25 -33.44 38.23
C GLY A 114 26.33 -34.54 37.66
N ILE A 115 26.08 -34.50 36.36
CA ILE A 115 25.21 -35.46 35.66
C ILE A 115 25.58 -36.93 35.95
N ALA A 116 26.87 -37.21 36.21
CA ALA A 116 27.39 -38.53 36.58
C ALA A 116 26.92 -39.06 37.96
N GLY A 117 26.35 -38.21 38.82
CA GLY A 117 25.75 -38.61 40.09
C GLY A 117 24.26 -38.97 40.03
N LEU A 118 23.62 -38.79 38.88
CA LEU A 118 22.25 -39.23 38.65
C LEU A 118 22.21 -40.76 38.52
N SER A 119 21.07 -41.39 38.86
CA SER A 119 20.91 -42.82 38.63
C SER A 119 21.00 -43.14 37.12
N PRO A 120 21.45 -44.36 36.72
CA PRO A 120 21.61 -44.71 35.30
C PRO A 120 20.35 -44.49 34.46
N ARG A 121 19.16 -44.63 35.05
CA ARG A 121 17.87 -44.38 34.39
C ARG A 121 17.68 -42.90 34.05
N TYR A 122 18.04 -42.00 34.97
CA TYR A 122 17.95 -40.55 34.75
C TYR A 122 19.04 -40.04 33.82
N GLN A 123 20.24 -40.64 33.84
CA GLN A 123 21.29 -40.34 32.88
C GLN A 123 20.86 -40.69 31.44
N VAL A 124 20.26 -41.87 31.24
CA VAL A 124 19.73 -42.28 29.92
C VAL A 124 18.59 -41.36 29.49
N ALA A 125 17.66 -41.02 30.38
CA ALA A 125 16.57 -40.09 30.07
C ALA A 125 17.10 -38.70 29.66
N LEU A 126 18.10 -38.18 30.38
CA LEU A 126 18.73 -36.91 30.05
C LEU A 126 19.47 -36.96 28.72
N ALA A 127 20.20 -38.05 28.44
CA ALA A 127 20.90 -38.23 27.17
C ALA A 127 19.92 -38.28 25.98
N LEU A 128 18.78 -38.97 26.13
CA LEU A 128 17.73 -39.00 25.12
C LEU A 128 17.08 -37.64 24.92
N ALA A 129 16.82 -36.91 26.00
CA ALA A 129 16.27 -35.55 25.93
C ALA A 129 17.25 -34.62 25.20
N LEU A 130 18.54 -34.66 25.54
CA LEU A 130 19.57 -33.87 24.87
C LEU A 130 19.70 -34.24 23.39
N ALA A 131 19.68 -35.53 23.05
CA ALA A 131 19.69 -35.98 21.67
C ALA A 131 18.48 -35.45 20.89
N GLY A 132 17.29 -35.47 21.50
CA GLY A 132 16.07 -34.88 20.93
C GLY A 132 16.21 -33.38 20.66
N VAL A 133 16.77 -32.62 21.61
CA VAL A 133 17.05 -31.19 21.43
C VAL A 133 18.03 -30.94 20.28
N VAL A 134 19.11 -31.71 20.20
CA VAL A 134 20.10 -31.58 19.11
C VAL A 134 19.45 -31.84 17.74
N VAL A 135 18.61 -32.87 17.63
CA VAL A 135 17.86 -33.15 16.40
C VAL A 135 16.92 -32.00 16.05
N LEU A 136 16.17 -31.48 17.03
CA LEU A 136 15.25 -30.36 16.82
C LEU A 136 15.98 -29.11 16.31
N VAL A 137 17.12 -28.77 16.92
CA VAL A 137 17.97 -27.65 16.48
C VAL A 137 18.50 -27.90 15.07
N GLY A 138 18.97 -29.10 14.77
CA GLY A 138 19.44 -29.47 13.43
C GLY A 138 18.36 -29.34 12.37
N VAL A 139 17.13 -29.80 12.67
CA VAL A 139 15.96 -29.63 11.79
C VAL A 139 15.65 -28.15 11.61
N HIS A 140 15.60 -27.37 12.69
CA HIS A 140 15.31 -25.94 12.59
C HIS A 140 16.33 -25.22 11.70
N LEU A 141 17.62 -25.45 11.90
CA LEU A 141 18.69 -24.87 11.07
C LEU A 141 18.57 -25.29 9.61
N LEU A 142 18.24 -26.56 9.33
CA LEU A 142 18.00 -27.03 7.97
C LEU A 142 16.79 -26.32 7.32
N MET A 143 15.69 -26.17 8.05
CA MET A 143 14.48 -25.50 7.53
C MET A 143 14.76 -24.02 7.23
N VAL A 144 15.43 -23.31 8.13
CA VAL A 144 15.83 -21.92 7.91
C VAL A 144 16.83 -21.80 6.75
N PHE A 145 17.80 -22.72 6.65
CA PHE A 145 18.71 -22.76 5.52
C PHE A 145 17.96 -22.96 4.19
N LEU A 146 17.04 -23.93 4.13
CA LEU A 146 16.24 -24.16 2.93
C LEU A 146 15.37 -22.95 2.57
N HIS A 147 14.86 -22.21 3.57
CA HIS A 147 14.08 -21.00 3.36
C HIS A 147 14.89 -19.86 2.74
N VAL A 148 16.13 -19.66 3.20
CA VAL A 148 16.99 -18.55 2.75
C VAL A 148 17.80 -18.92 1.50
N ALA A 149 18.08 -20.21 1.27
CA ALA A 149 18.88 -20.66 0.14
C ALA A 149 18.17 -20.41 -1.21
N PRO A 150 18.95 -20.21 -2.29
CA PRO A 150 18.40 -20.15 -3.65
C PRO A 150 17.52 -21.37 -3.97
N SER A 151 16.51 -21.15 -4.82
CA SER A 151 15.53 -22.20 -5.17
C SER A 151 16.22 -23.49 -5.66
N ASN A 152 15.86 -24.61 -5.04
CA ASN A 152 16.47 -25.92 -5.31
C ASN A 152 15.36 -26.98 -5.45
N THR A 153 15.72 -28.22 -5.76
CA THR A 153 14.76 -29.29 -5.99
C THR A 153 13.93 -29.64 -4.75
N MET A 154 14.49 -29.47 -3.54
CA MET A 154 13.80 -29.73 -2.28
C MET A 154 12.80 -28.63 -1.96
N THR A 155 13.19 -27.36 -2.07
CA THR A 155 12.27 -26.23 -1.83
C THR A 155 11.17 -26.16 -2.89
N LYS A 156 11.43 -26.56 -4.14
CA LYS A 156 10.37 -26.64 -5.17
C LYS A 156 9.34 -27.73 -4.91
N LYS A 157 9.72 -28.85 -4.28
CA LYS A 157 8.80 -29.99 -4.00
C LYS A 157 8.16 -29.92 -2.63
N HIS A 158 8.85 -29.35 -1.65
CA HIS A 158 8.47 -29.36 -0.23
C HIS A 158 8.39 -27.95 0.38
N GLY A 159 8.35 -26.90 -0.44
CA GLY A 159 8.34 -25.50 0.02
C GLY A 159 7.27 -25.21 1.07
N GLN A 160 6.06 -25.74 0.90
CA GLN A 160 4.98 -25.56 1.86
C GLN A 160 5.34 -26.07 3.27
N ALA A 161 6.05 -27.19 3.41
CA ALA A 161 6.46 -27.69 4.71
C ALA A 161 7.55 -26.84 5.36
N VAL A 162 8.41 -26.21 4.54
CA VAL A 162 9.41 -25.24 4.99
C VAL A 162 8.72 -23.96 5.47
N ASP A 163 7.78 -23.45 4.67
CA ASP A 163 6.98 -22.27 4.96
C ASP A 163 6.17 -22.44 6.26
N ASP A 164 5.47 -23.56 6.42
CA ASP A 164 4.67 -23.88 7.61
C ASP A 164 5.52 -23.96 8.90
N TRP A 165 6.80 -24.33 8.79
CA TRP A 165 7.73 -24.34 9.92
C TRP A 165 8.28 -22.94 10.25
N VAL A 166 8.52 -22.10 9.24
CA VAL A 166 9.22 -20.82 9.39
C VAL A 166 8.26 -19.68 9.72
N TYR A 167 7.15 -19.54 8.99
CA TYR A 167 6.28 -18.37 9.08
C TYR A 167 5.50 -18.18 10.40
N PRO A 168 5.24 -19.20 11.26
CA PRO A 168 4.65 -18.94 12.57
C PRO A 168 5.49 -18.03 13.46
N GLU A 169 6.83 -18.10 13.35
CA GLU A 169 7.76 -17.34 14.18
C GLU A 169 8.47 -16.21 13.41
N PHE A 170 8.64 -16.38 12.09
CA PHE A 170 9.33 -15.43 11.21
C PHE A 170 8.40 -14.90 10.11
N GLU A 171 7.33 -14.19 10.50
CA GLU A 171 6.49 -13.50 9.52
C GLU A 171 7.27 -12.38 8.82
N GLN A 172 7.47 -12.51 7.52
CA GLN A 172 8.18 -11.52 6.72
C GLN A 172 7.24 -10.39 6.27
N ASN A 173 7.02 -9.41 7.13
CA ASN A 173 6.18 -8.25 6.81
C ASN A 173 7.03 -7.00 6.52
N TRP A 174 7.40 -6.82 5.24
CA TRP A 174 8.28 -5.74 4.75
C TRP A 174 7.53 -4.42 4.42
N LYS A 175 6.35 -4.22 5.01
CA LYS A 175 5.45 -3.11 4.70
C LYS A 175 6.05 -1.71 4.94
N LEU A 176 7.16 -1.60 5.67
CA LEU A 176 7.82 -0.34 6.01
C LEU A 176 8.82 0.16 4.95
N PHE A 177 9.39 -0.71 4.11
CA PHE A 177 10.45 -0.34 3.14
C PHE A 177 10.15 -0.74 1.69
N ALA A 178 9.24 -1.69 1.48
CA ALA A 178 8.79 -2.08 0.16
C ALA A 178 7.30 -2.43 0.29
N PRO A 179 6.38 -1.45 0.22
CA PRO A 179 4.97 -1.79 0.06
C PRO A 179 4.85 -2.77 -1.10
N ASN A 180 4.10 -3.87 -0.90
CA ASN A 180 3.92 -4.87 -1.95
C ASN A 180 3.55 -4.15 -3.25
N PRO A 181 4.35 -4.29 -4.32
CA PRO A 181 4.05 -3.62 -5.57
C PRO A 181 2.64 -4.03 -5.99
N LEU A 182 1.88 -3.07 -6.52
CA LEU A 182 0.55 -3.36 -7.03
C LEU A 182 0.68 -4.44 -8.10
N GLN A 183 0.25 -5.67 -7.77
CA GLN A 183 0.22 -6.79 -8.71
C GLN A 183 -0.99 -6.70 -9.66
N GLN A 184 -1.65 -5.53 -9.69
CA GLN A 184 -2.87 -5.27 -10.42
C GLN A 184 -2.76 -4.00 -11.26
N ASN A 185 -3.17 -4.11 -12.52
CA ASN A 185 -3.45 -2.98 -13.39
C ASN A 185 -4.92 -2.57 -13.24
N VAL A 186 -5.15 -1.31 -12.88
CA VAL A 186 -6.48 -0.68 -12.86
C VAL A 186 -6.60 0.23 -14.06
N SER A 187 -7.47 -0.13 -15.01
CA SER A 187 -7.81 0.71 -16.17
C SER A 187 -9.13 1.42 -15.90
N VAL A 188 -9.14 2.75 -15.98
CA VAL A 188 -10.34 3.56 -15.87
C VAL A 188 -10.87 3.82 -17.28
N GLN A 189 -12.11 3.42 -17.52
CA GLN A 189 -12.77 3.51 -18.81
C GLN A 189 -14.03 4.35 -18.67
N ALA A 190 -14.39 5.07 -19.74
CA ALA A 190 -15.59 5.89 -19.78
C ALA A 190 -16.38 5.67 -21.06
N ARG A 191 -17.70 5.81 -20.99
CA ARG A 191 -18.60 5.89 -22.14
C ARG A 191 -19.61 7.00 -21.92
N ALA A 192 -20.22 7.47 -23.00
CA ALA A 192 -21.21 8.51 -22.95
C ALA A 192 -22.51 8.07 -23.63
N GLU A 193 -23.61 8.69 -23.20
CA GLU A 193 -24.79 8.82 -24.03
C GLU A 193 -24.74 10.16 -24.75
N VAL A 194 -24.87 10.13 -26.07
CA VAL A 194 -24.84 11.32 -26.93
C VAL A 194 -26.19 11.54 -27.58
N ARG A 195 -26.52 12.81 -27.83
CA ARG A 195 -27.74 13.18 -28.54
C ARG A 195 -27.59 12.95 -30.05
N THR A 196 -28.48 12.15 -30.62
CA THR A 196 -28.52 11.87 -32.05
C THR A 196 -29.29 12.96 -32.80
N ASP A 197 -29.12 12.99 -34.12
CA ASP A 197 -29.73 14.01 -34.98
C ASP A 197 -31.24 13.85 -35.06
N GLY A 198 -31.72 12.61 -34.92
CA GLY A 198 -33.14 12.27 -34.83
C GLY A 198 -33.79 12.61 -33.48
N GLY A 199 -33.10 13.32 -32.60
CA GLY A 199 -33.62 13.73 -31.28
C GLY A 199 -33.61 12.65 -30.20
N GLY A 200 -33.09 11.46 -30.52
CA GLY A 200 -32.87 10.38 -29.57
C GLY A 200 -31.51 10.46 -28.87
N THR A 201 -31.16 9.43 -28.12
CA THR A 201 -29.83 9.22 -27.56
C THR A 201 -29.20 7.94 -28.11
N SER A 202 -27.88 7.91 -28.20
CA SER A 202 -27.09 6.72 -28.55
C SER A 202 -25.96 6.56 -27.54
N THR A 203 -25.70 5.33 -27.12
CA THR A 203 -24.60 5.02 -26.20
C THR A 203 -23.34 4.70 -26.99
N THR A 204 -22.23 5.33 -26.63
CA THR A 204 -20.93 5.06 -27.24
C THR A 204 -20.30 3.76 -26.73
N GLY A 205 -19.26 3.30 -27.42
CA GLY A 205 -18.36 2.28 -26.87
C GLY A 205 -17.59 2.78 -25.65
N TRP A 206 -16.89 1.86 -24.97
CA TRP A 206 -15.98 2.21 -23.89
C TRP A 206 -14.67 2.77 -24.44
N TYR A 207 -14.30 3.96 -23.98
CA TYR A 207 -13.00 4.60 -24.18
C TYR A 207 -12.13 4.28 -22.97
N ASP A 208 -10.90 3.81 -23.20
CA ASP A 208 -9.95 3.51 -22.14
C ASP A 208 -9.10 4.74 -21.82
N LEU A 209 -9.53 5.50 -20.80
CA LEU A 209 -8.88 6.77 -20.43
C LEU A 209 -7.47 6.53 -19.88
N SER A 210 -7.25 5.41 -19.19
CA SER A 210 -5.93 5.01 -18.70
C SER A 210 -4.99 4.64 -19.84
N ALA A 211 -5.48 3.95 -20.88
CA ALA A 211 -4.68 3.65 -22.05
C ALA A 211 -4.28 4.92 -22.83
N MET A 212 -5.15 5.94 -22.86
CA MET A 212 -4.80 7.24 -23.45
C MET A 212 -3.65 7.92 -22.69
N ASP A 213 -3.71 7.94 -21.35
CA ASP A 213 -2.60 8.48 -20.54
C ASP A 213 -1.31 7.69 -20.79
N GLY A 214 -1.40 6.36 -20.79
CA GLY A 214 -0.27 5.47 -21.09
C GLY A 214 0.36 5.76 -22.45
N ALA A 215 -0.45 5.86 -23.51
CA ALA A 215 0.04 6.16 -24.86
C ALA A 215 0.69 7.54 -24.98
N ALA A 216 0.22 8.51 -24.20
CA ALA A 216 0.76 9.86 -24.23
C ALA A 216 2.02 10.04 -23.35
N ILE A 217 2.26 9.10 -22.43
CA ILE A 217 3.47 9.01 -21.59
C ILE A 217 4.53 8.11 -22.25
N ASP A 218 4.11 7.11 -23.02
CA ASP A 218 5.01 6.13 -23.65
C ASP A 218 6.07 6.83 -24.52
N GLY A 219 7.34 6.56 -24.23
CA GLY A 219 8.49 7.18 -24.91
C GLY A 219 8.70 8.67 -24.64
N ASN A 220 7.88 9.32 -23.80
CA ASN A 220 8.07 10.71 -23.42
C ASN A 220 9.14 10.82 -22.32
N LEU A 221 10.24 11.53 -22.60
CA LEU A 221 11.35 11.71 -21.65
C LEU A 221 11.00 12.66 -20.49
N LEU A 222 10.02 13.54 -20.68
CA LEU A 222 9.62 14.56 -19.71
C LEU A 222 8.08 14.66 -19.63
N PRO A 223 7.37 13.59 -19.25
CA PRO A 223 5.92 13.62 -19.15
C PRO A 223 5.49 14.49 -17.97
N SER A 224 4.49 15.34 -18.15
CA SER A 224 4.01 16.20 -17.04
C SER A 224 3.40 15.38 -15.90
N HIS A 225 3.59 15.83 -14.65
CA HIS A 225 2.98 15.15 -13.49
C HIS A 225 1.46 15.06 -13.60
N THR A 226 0.81 16.09 -14.14
CA THR A 226 -0.64 16.10 -14.40
C THR A 226 -1.04 14.95 -15.30
N GLN A 227 -0.35 14.77 -16.43
CA GLN A 227 -0.63 13.69 -17.38
C GLN A 227 -0.42 12.30 -16.77
N GLN A 228 0.59 12.15 -15.91
CA GLN A 228 0.87 10.88 -15.23
C GLN A 228 -0.12 10.56 -14.11
N ASN A 229 -0.65 11.57 -13.42
CA ASN A 229 -1.30 11.35 -12.12
C ASN A 229 -2.75 11.82 -12.03
N GLU A 230 -3.25 12.69 -12.90
CA GLU A 230 -4.59 13.28 -12.78
C GLU A 230 -5.69 12.21 -12.67
N LEU A 231 -5.79 11.33 -13.67
CA LEU A 231 -6.82 10.29 -13.70
C LEU A 231 -6.67 9.30 -12.55
N ARG A 232 -5.42 8.90 -12.26
CA ARG A 232 -5.12 7.97 -11.17
C ARG A 232 -5.54 8.56 -9.82
N ARG A 233 -5.16 9.80 -9.52
CA ARG A 233 -5.51 10.49 -8.28
C ARG A 233 -7.01 10.75 -8.18
N ALA A 234 -7.69 11.06 -9.28
CA ALA A 234 -9.13 11.20 -9.31
C ALA A 234 -9.85 9.89 -8.99
N TRP A 235 -9.36 8.77 -9.55
CA TRP A 235 -9.89 7.44 -9.26
C TRP A 235 -9.62 7.01 -7.81
N ASP A 236 -8.39 7.18 -7.32
CA ASP A 236 -8.04 6.88 -5.93
C ASP A 236 -8.90 7.70 -4.95
N PHE A 237 -9.14 8.98 -5.27
CA PHE A 237 -10.00 9.84 -4.47
C PHE A 237 -11.44 9.30 -4.44
N TYR A 238 -12.02 8.96 -5.59
CA TYR A 238 -13.36 8.37 -5.68
C TYR A 238 -13.47 7.06 -4.89
N VAL A 239 -12.51 6.15 -5.05
CA VAL A 239 -12.52 4.85 -4.32
C VAL A 239 -12.39 5.05 -2.82
N SER A 240 -11.60 6.02 -2.37
CA SER A 240 -11.44 6.32 -0.94
C SER A 240 -12.66 6.98 -0.29
N SER A 241 -13.55 7.58 -1.09
CA SER A 241 -14.73 8.33 -0.63
C SER A 241 -16.05 7.59 -0.86
N HIS A 242 -16.04 6.38 -1.45
CA HIS A 242 -17.23 5.58 -1.76
C HIS A 242 -17.11 4.13 -1.29
N ASP A 243 -18.22 3.55 -0.85
CA ASP A 243 -18.32 2.13 -0.53
C ASP A 243 -18.32 1.26 -1.80
N GLU A 244 -18.34 -0.07 -1.63
CA GLU A 244 -18.36 -1.03 -2.74
C GLU A 244 -19.61 -0.92 -3.63
N GLN A 245 -20.70 -0.34 -3.11
CA GLN A 245 -21.93 -0.09 -3.85
C GLN A 245 -21.97 1.31 -4.48
N ASN A 246 -20.83 2.02 -4.52
CA ASN A 246 -20.69 3.37 -5.06
C ASN A 246 -21.51 4.43 -4.31
N ARG A 247 -21.69 4.27 -2.99
CA ARG A 247 -22.32 5.30 -2.15
C ARG A 247 -21.26 6.08 -1.39
N ALA A 248 -21.39 7.40 -1.36
CA ALA A 248 -20.49 8.28 -0.63
C ALA A 248 -20.43 7.92 0.86
N THR A 249 -19.22 7.80 1.43
CA THR A 249 -18.99 7.43 2.84
C THR A 249 -18.75 8.65 3.73
N GLY A 250 -18.67 9.86 3.15
CA GLY A 250 -18.46 11.11 3.89
C GLY A 250 -18.63 12.34 3.01
N SER A 251 -18.32 13.52 3.57
CA SER A 251 -18.52 14.83 2.93
C SER A 251 -17.70 15.07 1.65
N ARG A 252 -16.74 14.20 1.34
CA ARG A 252 -15.87 14.31 0.17
C ARG A 252 -16.39 13.54 -1.06
N GLY A 253 -17.47 12.76 -0.92
CA GLY A 253 -18.05 11.95 -1.99
C GLY A 253 -18.42 12.79 -3.22
N ASP A 254 -19.30 13.77 -3.03
CA ASP A 254 -19.80 14.64 -4.12
C ASP A 254 -18.68 15.37 -4.86
N LEU A 255 -17.63 15.80 -4.15
CA LEU A 255 -16.46 16.45 -4.76
C LEU A 255 -15.66 15.47 -5.62
N SER A 256 -15.45 14.25 -5.15
CA SER A 256 -14.76 13.23 -5.92
C SER A 256 -15.55 12.78 -7.16
N GLU A 257 -16.88 12.71 -7.06
CA GLU A 257 -17.77 12.45 -8.21
C GLU A 257 -17.63 13.53 -9.27
N GLN A 258 -17.79 14.81 -8.87
CA GLN A 258 -17.65 15.96 -9.76
C GLN A 258 -16.28 15.98 -10.44
N TYR A 259 -15.21 15.75 -9.68
CA TYR A 259 -13.85 15.79 -10.19
C TYR A 259 -13.60 14.73 -11.26
N ILE A 260 -13.90 13.45 -10.98
CA ILE A 260 -13.67 12.37 -11.95
C ILE A 260 -14.64 12.44 -13.14
N ARG A 261 -15.89 12.88 -12.91
CA ARG A 261 -16.89 13.12 -13.97
C ARG A 261 -16.39 14.16 -14.96
N ARG A 262 -15.86 15.28 -14.46
CA ARG A 262 -15.34 16.37 -15.31
C ARG A 262 -14.13 15.92 -16.13
N ILE A 263 -13.20 15.17 -15.54
CA ILE A 263 -12.07 14.58 -16.27
C ILE A 263 -12.57 13.70 -17.42
N ALA A 264 -13.54 12.81 -17.16
CA ALA A 264 -14.09 11.92 -18.18
C ALA A 264 -14.79 12.70 -19.30
N LEU A 265 -15.63 13.68 -18.97
CA LEU A 265 -16.34 14.50 -19.96
C LEU A 265 -15.36 15.31 -20.82
N LEU A 266 -14.36 15.96 -20.23
CA LEU A 266 -13.35 16.72 -20.97
C LEU A 266 -12.55 15.84 -21.94
N ARG A 267 -12.24 14.60 -21.55
CA ARG A 267 -11.49 13.66 -22.38
C ARG A 267 -12.36 13.08 -23.50
N LEU A 268 -13.61 12.70 -23.20
CA LEU A 268 -14.55 12.23 -24.21
C LEU A 268 -14.92 13.31 -25.23
N ASP A 269 -14.99 14.58 -24.82
CA ASP A 269 -15.17 15.72 -25.73
C ASP A 269 -13.99 15.87 -26.71
N ARG A 270 -12.75 15.72 -26.20
CA ARG A 270 -11.53 15.76 -27.01
C ARG A 270 -11.48 14.62 -28.04
N GLU A 271 -11.89 13.42 -27.63
CA GLU A 271 -12.01 12.24 -28.51
C GLU A 271 -13.24 12.29 -29.43
N GLN A 272 -14.06 13.34 -29.33
CA GLN A 272 -15.30 13.50 -30.11
C GLN A 272 -16.20 12.28 -29.97
N ALA A 273 -16.42 11.82 -28.73
CA ALA A 273 -17.19 10.63 -28.45
C ALA A 273 -18.58 10.70 -29.10
N GLY A 274 -18.90 9.70 -29.92
CA GLY A 274 -20.15 9.64 -30.69
C GLY A 274 -20.11 10.32 -32.06
N GLY A 275 -19.07 11.12 -32.34
CA GLY A 275 -18.86 11.82 -33.60
C GLY A 275 -18.63 13.33 -33.41
N PRO A 276 -18.14 14.02 -34.47
CA PRO A 276 -17.92 15.46 -34.42
C PRO A 276 -19.20 16.22 -34.06
N GLY A 277 -19.12 17.11 -33.07
CA GLY A 277 -20.23 17.98 -32.66
C GLY A 277 -21.32 17.31 -31.80
N CYS A 278 -21.21 16.01 -31.51
CA CYS A 278 -22.15 15.32 -30.64
C CYS A 278 -22.15 15.90 -29.22
N ALA A 279 -23.35 16.17 -28.70
CA ALA A 279 -23.55 16.58 -27.32
C ALA A 279 -23.65 15.37 -26.41
N MET A 280 -22.78 15.28 -25.40
CA MET A 280 -22.90 14.29 -24.33
C MET A 280 -24.02 14.70 -23.36
N VAL A 281 -24.88 13.74 -23.01
CA VAL A 281 -26.02 13.93 -22.10
C VAL A 281 -25.74 13.28 -20.76
N ARG A 282 -25.14 12.09 -20.78
CA ARG A 282 -24.72 11.36 -19.58
C ARG A 282 -23.38 10.69 -19.81
N VAL A 283 -22.65 10.45 -18.74
CA VAL A 283 -21.40 9.71 -18.73
C VAL A 283 -21.48 8.58 -17.72
N GLN A 284 -20.83 7.48 -18.04
CA GLN A 284 -20.61 6.37 -17.14
C GLN A 284 -19.13 5.99 -17.16
N LEU A 285 -18.58 5.77 -15.98
CA LEU A 285 -17.23 5.26 -15.82
C LEU A 285 -17.26 3.83 -15.29
N ARG A 286 -16.16 3.12 -15.51
CA ARG A 286 -15.86 1.88 -14.80
C ARG A 286 -14.37 1.75 -14.59
N SER A 287 -13.98 1.00 -13.57
CA SER A 287 -12.65 0.39 -13.56
C SER A 287 -12.70 -1.04 -14.06
N ARG A 288 -11.62 -1.44 -14.73
CA ARG A 288 -11.29 -2.82 -15.03
C ARG A 288 -9.95 -3.14 -14.39
N THR A 289 -10.02 -3.95 -13.34
CA THR A 289 -8.86 -4.43 -12.59
C THR A 289 -8.42 -5.78 -13.13
N THR A 290 -7.14 -5.92 -13.46
CA THR A 290 -6.53 -7.14 -14.00
C THR A 290 -5.20 -7.41 -13.30
N GLN A 291 -4.80 -8.66 -13.16
CA GLN A 291 -3.45 -8.96 -12.66
C GLN A 291 -2.40 -8.46 -13.67
N VAL A 292 -1.27 -7.97 -13.15
CA VAL A 292 -0.11 -7.63 -13.97
C VAL A 292 0.38 -8.91 -14.65
N ALA A 293 0.57 -8.84 -15.97
CA ALA A 293 1.06 -9.98 -16.72
C ALA A 293 2.53 -10.24 -16.35
N PRO A 294 2.93 -11.50 -16.12
CA PRO A 294 4.33 -11.82 -15.93
C PRO A 294 5.09 -11.51 -17.23
N PRO A 295 6.39 -11.18 -17.13
CA PRO A 295 7.20 -10.88 -18.30
C PRO A 295 7.33 -12.11 -19.20
N GLY A 296 7.53 -11.90 -20.51
CA GLY A 296 7.52 -12.97 -21.51
C GLY A 296 8.59 -14.05 -21.34
N TRP A 297 9.59 -13.83 -20.48
CA TRP A 297 10.61 -14.82 -20.11
C TRP A 297 10.22 -15.69 -18.91
N SER A 298 9.09 -15.42 -18.25
CA SER A 298 8.59 -16.21 -17.13
C SER A 298 7.60 -17.29 -17.60
N GLU A 299 7.64 -18.45 -16.95
CA GLU A 299 6.64 -19.52 -17.13
C GLU A 299 5.37 -19.31 -16.30
N GLU A 300 5.36 -18.28 -15.44
CA GLU A 300 4.21 -17.91 -14.63
C GLU A 300 3.03 -17.49 -15.50
N LYS A 301 1.81 -17.76 -15.03
CA LYS A 301 0.58 -17.31 -15.67
C LYS A 301 -0.13 -16.35 -14.74
N ALA A 302 -0.42 -15.15 -15.22
CA ALA A 302 -1.39 -14.27 -14.56
C ALA A 302 -2.73 -15.01 -14.51
N THR A 303 -3.15 -15.41 -13.31
CA THR A 303 -4.41 -16.11 -13.09
C THR A 303 -5.47 -15.10 -12.61
N GLY A 304 -6.70 -15.27 -13.08
CA GLY A 304 -7.84 -14.44 -12.65
C GLY A 304 -8.56 -13.76 -13.81
N LYS A 305 -9.88 -13.60 -13.66
CA LYS A 305 -10.70 -12.83 -14.60
C LYS A 305 -10.64 -11.34 -14.23
N PRO A 306 -10.75 -10.43 -15.21
CA PRO A 306 -10.87 -9.01 -14.91
C PRO A 306 -12.05 -8.74 -13.98
N VAL A 307 -11.83 -7.92 -12.95
CA VAL A 307 -12.88 -7.44 -12.05
C VAL A 307 -13.33 -6.07 -12.52
N LEU A 308 -14.64 -5.91 -12.74
CA LEU A 308 -15.24 -4.65 -13.16
C LEU A 308 -15.94 -3.98 -11.98
N ARG A 309 -15.69 -2.68 -11.79
CA ARG A 309 -16.50 -1.82 -10.93
C ARG A 309 -17.11 -0.74 -11.82
N GLU A 310 -18.38 -0.90 -12.15
CA GLU A 310 -19.13 0.10 -12.94
C GLU A 310 -19.75 1.13 -12.00
N LEU A 311 -19.60 2.41 -12.35
CA LEU A 311 -20.19 3.53 -11.62
C LEU A 311 -21.61 3.80 -12.14
N PRO A 312 -22.46 4.49 -11.36
CA PRO A 312 -23.74 4.96 -11.86
C PRO A 312 -23.58 5.92 -13.04
N TRP A 313 -24.67 6.11 -13.79
CA TRP A 313 -24.74 7.13 -14.82
C TRP A 313 -24.89 8.51 -14.17
N TRP A 314 -24.06 9.46 -14.60
CA TRP A 314 -24.16 10.86 -14.20
C TRP A 314 -24.53 11.73 -15.40
N SER A 315 -25.39 12.71 -15.17
CA SER A 315 -25.70 13.73 -16.18
C SER A 315 -24.47 14.60 -16.45
N ALA A 316 -24.29 15.00 -17.70
CA ALA A 316 -23.31 16.01 -18.08
C ALA A 316 -23.91 17.40 -17.84
N ASP A 317 -23.29 18.20 -16.99
CA ASP A 317 -23.71 19.60 -16.76
C ASP A 317 -23.00 20.56 -17.73
N SER A 318 -23.57 21.73 -17.96
CA SER A 318 -22.93 22.82 -18.71
C SER A 318 -21.64 23.31 -18.07
N ASP A 319 -21.48 23.12 -16.75
CA ASP A 319 -20.24 23.49 -16.04
C ASP A 319 -19.13 22.43 -16.18
N ASP A 320 -19.49 21.22 -16.62
CA ASP A 320 -18.56 20.11 -16.79
C ASP A 320 -17.82 20.15 -18.15
N VAL A 321 -18.22 21.03 -19.08
CA VAL A 321 -17.61 21.19 -20.42
C VAL A 321 -16.65 22.39 -20.49
N PRO A 322 -15.67 22.42 -21.42
CA PRO A 322 -14.70 23.52 -21.51
C PRO A 322 -15.37 24.89 -21.68
N LEU A 323 -14.83 25.90 -20.99
CA LEU A 323 -15.26 27.30 -21.11
C LEU A 323 -15.21 27.75 -22.58
N GLY A 324 -16.35 28.17 -23.13
CA GLY A 324 -16.50 28.56 -24.54
C GLY A 324 -17.40 27.64 -25.38
N ARG A 325 -17.67 26.41 -24.91
CA ARG A 325 -18.65 25.49 -25.51
C ARG A 325 -19.98 25.40 -24.75
N GLY A 326 -20.06 25.97 -23.54
CA GLY A 326 -21.22 25.85 -22.64
C GLY A 326 -22.59 26.25 -23.24
N GLY A 327 -22.61 27.10 -24.27
CA GLY A 327 -23.85 27.45 -24.99
C GLY A 327 -24.25 26.49 -26.12
N THR A 328 -23.29 25.76 -26.70
CA THR A 328 -23.49 24.93 -27.90
C THR A 328 -23.32 23.43 -27.63
N ALA A 329 -22.47 23.00 -26.69
CA ALA A 329 -22.27 21.59 -26.32
C ALA A 329 -23.50 20.99 -25.63
N ALA A 330 -24.24 21.77 -24.82
CA ALA A 330 -25.50 21.29 -24.23
C ALA A 330 -26.62 21.11 -25.28
N ARG A 331 -26.52 21.81 -26.42
CA ARG A 331 -27.55 21.88 -27.48
C ARG A 331 -27.14 21.25 -28.82
N GLY A 332 -25.89 20.80 -28.94
CA GLY A 332 -25.34 20.18 -30.14
C GLY A 332 -26.07 18.89 -30.48
N ARG A 333 -26.21 18.63 -31.77
CA ARG A 333 -26.55 17.31 -32.31
C ARG A 333 -25.31 16.79 -33.00
N CYS A 334 -25.21 15.47 -33.12
CA CYS A 334 -24.15 14.89 -33.93
C CYS A 334 -24.12 15.51 -35.34
N ALA A 335 -22.96 15.49 -35.98
CA ALA A 335 -22.97 15.71 -37.42
C ALA A 335 -23.68 14.50 -38.07
N PRO A 336 -24.56 14.73 -39.06
CA PRO A 336 -25.14 13.61 -39.81
C PRO A 336 -24.01 12.81 -40.44
N ALA A 337 -24.08 11.48 -40.29
CA ALA A 337 -23.14 10.58 -40.93
C ALA A 337 -23.05 10.94 -42.42
N PRO A 338 -21.85 11.03 -43.02
CA PRO A 338 -21.73 11.32 -44.44
C PRO A 338 -22.53 10.27 -45.19
N ALA A 339 -23.48 10.72 -46.01
CA ALA A 339 -24.24 9.83 -46.86
C ALA A 339 -23.22 9.03 -47.68
N LEU A 340 -23.27 7.70 -47.55
CA LEU A 340 -22.54 6.81 -48.44
C LEU A 340 -23.03 7.12 -49.85
N GLU A 341 -22.24 7.87 -50.62
CA GLU A 341 -22.40 7.94 -52.07
C GLU A 341 -22.21 6.52 -52.58
N THR A 342 -23.33 5.81 -52.78
CA THR A 342 -23.37 4.64 -53.65
C THR A 342 -23.08 5.15 -55.06
N GLY A 343 -21.80 5.25 -55.38
CA GLY A 343 -21.32 5.52 -56.73
C GLY A 343 -21.70 4.35 -57.61
N ASP A 344 -22.80 4.52 -58.35
CA ASP A 344 -23.12 3.72 -59.51
C ASP A 344 -22.33 4.30 -60.69
N ARG A 345 -21.22 3.64 -61.06
CA ARG A 345 -20.52 3.81 -62.35
C ARG A 345 -19.84 2.53 -62.78
#